data_AF-A0AAU9JS59-F1
#
_entry.id   AF-A0AAU9JS59-F1
#
_cell.length_a   1.000
_cell.length_b   1.000
_cell.length_c   1.000
_cell.angle_alpha   90.00
_cell.angle_beta   90.00
_cell.angle_gamma   90.00
#
_symmetry.space_group_name_H-M   'P 1'
#
loop_
_entity.id
_entity.type
_entity.pdbx_description
1 polymer ?
#
loop_
_entity_poly.entity_id
_entity_poly.type
_entity_poly.pdbx_seq_one_letter_code
_entity_poly.pdbx_strand_id
1 'polypeptide(L)'
;MQDIYNEIYHNFTVDTHKVLLQAENQVFLIESSKNIYESDPNQLSNWKIIGASQISFYHRAAYQVYFNQSCYFIDNNCRIYKFDMKSLELMMIQK
;
A
#
# COMPACT_ATOMS: atom_id res chain seq x y z
N MET A 1 3.46 23.90 -5.67
CA MET A 1 3.70 22.43 -5.62
C MET A 1 3.64 21.91 -4.17
N GLN A 2 2.96 22.61 -3.27
CA GLN A 2 2.92 22.33 -1.83
C GLN A 2 1.50 21.95 -1.35
N ASP A 3 0.49 22.20 -2.18
CA ASP A 3 -0.92 22.04 -1.79
C ASP A 3 -1.41 20.59 -1.89
N ILE A 4 -0.92 19.81 -2.87
CA ILE A 4 -1.27 18.38 -3.01
C ILE A 4 -0.72 17.56 -1.83
N TYR A 5 0.45 17.94 -1.30
CA TYR A 5 1.04 17.26 -0.14
C TYR A 5 0.21 17.42 1.14
N ASN A 6 -0.47 18.56 1.31
CA ASN A 6 -1.23 18.83 2.54
C ASN A 6 -2.62 18.17 2.54
N GLU A 7 -3.26 18.00 1.39
CA GLU A 7 -4.59 17.34 1.32
C GLU A 7 -4.54 15.84 1.67
N ILE A 8 -3.41 15.17 1.43
CA ILE A 8 -3.25 13.74 1.73
C ILE A 8 -3.10 13.50 3.25
N TYR A 9 -2.59 14.46 4.03
CA TYR A 9 -2.25 14.21 5.43
C TYR A 9 -3.43 14.33 6.42
N HIS A 10 -4.49 15.05 6.08
CA HIS A 10 -5.55 15.34 7.06
C HIS A 10 -6.54 14.18 7.30
N ASN A 11 -6.56 13.16 6.45
CA ASN A 11 -7.49 12.01 6.57
C ASN A 11 -6.79 10.65 6.77
N PHE A 12 -5.46 10.60 6.78
CA PHE A 12 -4.71 9.37 7.00
C PHE A 12 -4.04 9.41 8.37
N THR A 13 -4.71 8.84 9.38
CA THR A 13 -3.99 8.39 10.58
C THR A 13 -2.85 7.48 10.15
N VAL A 14 -1.65 7.70 10.70
CA VAL A 14 -0.51 6.79 10.57
C VAL A 14 -0.90 5.48 11.26
N ASP A 15 -1.59 4.63 10.52
CA ASP A 15 -2.03 3.32 10.93
C ASP A 15 -1.00 2.32 10.44
N THR A 16 -0.31 1.65 11.38
CA THR A 16 0.67 0.62 11.06
C THR A 16 0.05 -0.59 10.36
N HIS A 17 -1.28 -0.69 10.29
CA HIS A 17 -1.99 -1.74 9.56
C HIS A 17 -2.27 -1.39 8.10
N LYS A 18 -1.72 -0.28 7.59
CA LYS A 18 -1.92 0.13 6.20
C LYS A 18 -0.59 0.36 5.51
N VAL A 19 -0.53 -0.02 4.24
CA VAL A 19 0.56 0.36 3.34
C VAL A 19 0.00 1.14 2.17
N LEU A 20 0.59 2.30 1.88
CA LEU A 20 0.24 3.12 0.73
C LEU A 20 1.33 2.95 -0.32
N LEU A 21 1.00 2.35 -1.47
CA LEU A 21 1.92 2.12 -2.58
C LEU A 21 1.61 3.07 -3.71
N GLN A 22 2.63 3.73 -4.27
CA GLN A 22 2.49 4.57 -5.45
C GLN A 22 3.19 3.94 -6.65
N ALA A 23 2.41 3.57 -7.66
CA ALA A 23 2.88 3.23 -8.99
C ALA A 23 2.73 4.43 -9.94
N GLU A 24 3.27 4.35 -11.16
CA GLU A 24 3.30 5.50 -12.10
C GLU A 24 1.91 6.10 -12.37
N ASN A 25 0.86 5.28 -12.50
CA ASN A 25 -0.49 5.74 -12.87
C ASN A 25 -1.56 5.40 -11.83
N GLN A 26 -1.18 4.82 -10.70
CA GLN A 26 -2.13 4.28 -9.71
C GLN A 26 -1.54 4.35 -8.31
N VAL A 27 -2.41 4.46 -7.32
CA VAL A 27 -2.05 4.37 -5.90
C VAL A 27 -2.87 3.24 -5.28
N PHE A 28 -2.20 2.40 -4.51
CA PHE A 28 -2.83 1.31 -3.78
C PHE A 28 -2.77 1.58 -2.28
N LEU A 29 -3.86 1.29 -1.57
CA LEU A 29 -3.88 1.23 -0.12
C LEU A 29 -4.20 -0.21 0.29
N ILE A 30 -3.27 -0.89 0.93
CA ILE A 30 -3.47 -2.26 1.42
C ILE A 30 -3.70 -2.18 2.91
N GLU A 31 -4.86 -2.63 3.37
CA GLU A 31 -5.16 -2.80 4.79
C GLU A 31 -4.85 -4.25 5.22
N SER A 32 -4.06 -4.41 6.28
CA SER A 32 -3.72 -5.69 6.89
C SER A 32 -4.97 -6.49 7.25
N SER A 33 -5.06 -7.73 6.76
CA SER A 33 -6.21 -8.64 6.91
C SER A 33 -7.56 -8.04 6.49
N LYS A 34 -7.59 -7.06 5.58
CA LYS A 34 -8.82 -6.36 5.17
C LYS A 34 -8.83 -6.14 3.65
N ASN A 35 -9.13 -4.92 3.20
CA ASN A 35 -9.35 -4.59 1.81
C ASN A 35 -8.07 -4.04 1.14
N ILE A 36 -8.03 -4.16 -0.18
CA ILE A 36 -7.08 -3.48 -1.05
C ILE A 36 -7.87 -2.44 -1.84
N TYR A 37 -7.44 -1.20 -1.74
CA TYR A 37 -8.05 -0.08 -2.45
C TYR A 37 -7.11 0.43 -3.55
N GLU A 38 -7.71 0.97 -4.60
CA GLU A 38 -7.02 1.61 -5.72
C GLU A 38 -7.62 3.00 -5.98
N SER A 39 -6.77 3.95 -6.35
CA SER A 39 -7.16 5.29 -6.80
C SER A 39 -6.21 5.79 -7.90
N ASP A 40 -6.71 6.72 -8.72
CA ASP A 40 -5.85 7.58 -9.53
C ASP A 40 -5.06 8.52 -8.59
N PRO A 41 -3.73 8.71 -8.80
CA PRO A 41 -2.91 9.58 -7.97
C PRO A 41 -3.38 11.06 -7.97
N ASN A 42 -4.11 11.49 -9.00
CA ASN A 42 -4.68 12.82 -9.12
C ASN A 42 -6.14 12.92 -8.65
N GLN A 43 -6.75 11.80 -8.22
CA GLN A 43 -8.14 11.75 -7.75
C GLN A 43 -8.27 10.94 -6.45
N LEU A 44 -7.42 11.23 -5.45
CA LEU A 44 -7.36 10.51 -4.17
C LEU A 44 -8.65 10.57 -3.31
N SER A 45 -9.69 11.28 -3.76
CA SER A 45 -11.03 11.20 -3.19
C SER A 45 -11.82 9.96 -3.67
N ASN A 46 -11.38 9.29 -4.73
CA ASN A 46 -12.09 8.20 -5.42
C ASN A 46 -11.42 6.84 -5.23
N TRP A 47 -11.53 6.27 -4.03
CA TRP A 47 -11.02 4.92 -3.75
C TRP A 47 -12.01 3.82 -4.13
N LYS A 48 -11.52 2.80 -4.83
CA LYS A 48 -12.27 1.60 -5.17
C LYS A 48 -11.70 0.39 -4.46
N ILE A 49 -12.55 -0.46 -3.90
CA ILE A 49 -12.13 -1.77 -3.39
C ILE A 49 -11.89 -2.69 -4.59
N ILE A 50 -10.67 -3.20 -4.72
CA ILE A 50 -10.25 -4.06 -5.84
C ILE A 50 -9.89 -5.47 -5.39
N GLY A 51 -9.74 -5.71 -4.08
CA GLY A 51 -9.40 -7.01 -3.54
C GLY A 51 -9.38 -7.01 -2.02
N ALA A 52 -8.88 -8.11 -1.45
CA ALA A 52 -8.73 -8.29 -0.03
C ALA A 52 -7.35 -8.86 0.31
N SER A 53 -6.70 -8.28 1.31
CA SER A 53 -5.50 -8.82 1.93
C SER A 53 -5.90 -9.87 2.96
N GLN A 54 -5.38 -11.09 2.82
CA GLN A 54 -5.56 -12.16 3.80
C GLN A 54 -4.41 -12.21 4.83
N ILE A 55 -3.48 -11.26 4.77
CA ILE A 55 -2.24 -11.30 5.53
C ILE A 55 -2.21 -10.17 6.55
N SER A 56 -1.90 -10.54 7.79
CA SER A 56 -1.62 -9.58 8.86
C SER A 56 -0.20 -9.05 8.77
N PHE A 57 -0.04 -7.74 8.84
CA PHE A 57 1.26 -7.08 8.91
C PHE A 57 1.18 -5.81 9.75
N TYR A 58 2.33 -5.42 10.30
CA TYR A 58 2.52 -4.16 11.02
C TYR A 58 3.55 -3.33 10.27
N HIS A 59 3.12 -2.60 9.24
CA HIS A 59 4.00 -1.85 8.38
C HIS A 59 4.81 -0.81 9.18
N ARG A 60 6.12 -0.82 8.96
CA ARG A 60 7.03 0.25 9.34
C ARG A 60 7.01 1.29 8.23
N ALA A 61 7.17 2.58 8.52
CA ALA A 61 7.48 3.57 7.49
C ALA A 61 8.83 3.25 6.82
N ALA A 62 8.83 2.26 5.93
CA ALA A 62 9.98 1.73 5.24
C ALA A 62 9.87 2.07 3.75
N TYR A 63 11.03 2.16 3.10
CA TYR A 63 11.10 2.39 1.67
C TYR A 63 10.62 1.16 0.92
N GLN A 64 9.64 1.38 0.06
CA GLN A 64 9.09 0.36 -0.83
C GLN A 64 10.04 0.17 -2.00
N VAL A 65 10.23 -1.07 -2.45
CA VAL A 65 11.04 -1.38 -3.63
C VAL A 65 10.13 -1.87 -4.75
N TYR A 66 10.24 -1.25 -5.93
CA TYR A 66 9.45 -1.62 -7.11
C TYR A 66 10.30 -2.43 -8.09
N PHE A 67 9.78 -3.56 -8.55
CA PHE A 67 10.41 -4.41 -9.54
C PHE A 67 9.37 -5.20 -10.33
N ASN A 68 9.36 -5.08 -11.68
CA ASN A 68 8.51 -5.86 -12.58
C ASN A 68 7.05 -6.02 -12.11
N GLN A 69 6.33 -4.90 -11.92
CA GLN A 69 4.93 -4.86 -11.46
C GLN A 69 4.69 -5.43 -10.06
N SER A 70 5.76 -5.62 -9.29
CA SER A 70 5.69 -6.01 -7.90
C SER A 70 6.24 -4.90 -7.01
N CYS A 71 5.65 -4.76 -5.83
CA CYS A 71 6.14 -3.91 -4.78
C CYS A 71 6.56 -4.78 -3.59
N TYR A 72 7.70 -4.44 -2.99
CA TYR A 72 8.22 -5.11 -1.81
C TYR A 72 8.26 -4.14 -0.64
N PHE A 73 7.83 -4.60 0.53
CA PHE A 73 7.89 -3.84 1.77
C PHE A 73 8.23 -4.73 2.96
N ILE A 74 8.63 -4.10 4.06
CA ILE A 74 9.07 -4.77 5.29
C ILE A 74 8.19 -4.29 6.45
N ASP A 75 7.76 -5.21 7.31
CA ASP A 75 7.02 -4.88 8.53
C ASP A 75 7.95 -4.61 9.73
N ASN A 76 7.37 -4.24 10.87
CA ASN A 76 8.10 -3.99 12.11
C ASN A 76 8.80 -5.23 12.67
N ASN A 77 8.46 -6.44 12.20
CA ASN A 77 9.07 -7.70 12.60
C ASN A 77 10.16 -8.15 11.61
N CYS A 78 10.60 -7.28 10.70
CA CYS A 78 11.57 -7.58 9.65
C CYS A 78 11.10 -8.67 8.66
N ARG A 79 9.79 -8.90 8.54
CA ARG A 79 9.23 -9.81 7.53
C ARG A 79 9.11 -9.09 6.21
N ILE A 80 9.43 -9.78 5.13
CA ILE A 80 9.41 -9.23 3.78
C ILE A 80 8.12 -9.66 3.08
N TYR A 81 7.43 -8.70 2.50
CA TYR A 81 6.21 -8.90 1.74
C TYR A 81 6.42 -8.50 0.29
N LYS A 82 5.73 -9.19 -0.61
CA LYS A 82 5.58 -8.83 -2.01
C LYS A 82 4.10 -8.66 -2.31
N PHE A 83 3.76 -7.53 -2.90
CA PHE A 83 2.48 -7.26 -3.52
C PHE A 83 2.63 -7.30 -5.04
N ASP A 84 1.89 -8.18 -5.70
CA ASP A 84 1.84 -8.26 -7.16
C ASP A 84 0.69 -7.38 -7.66
N MET A 85 1.01 -6.29 -8.38
CA MET A 85 0.00 -5.32 -8.82
C MET A 85 -0.91 -5.85 -9.92
N LYS A 86 -0.53 -6.95 -10.60
CA LYS A 86 -1.33 -7.54 -11.67
C LYS A 86 -2.34 -8.55 -11.13
N SER A 87 -1.91 -9.44 -10.22
CA SER A 87 -2.81 -10.41 -9.60
C SER A 87 -3.52 -9.88 -8.35
N LEU A 88 -3.08 -8.74 -7.81
CA LEU A 88 -3.54 -8.15 -6.55
C LEU A 88 -3.28 -9.06 -5.34
N GLU A 89 -2.30 -9.96 -5.46
CA GLU A 89 -1.93 -10.88 -4.40
C GLU A 89 -0.83 -10.28 -3.51
N LEU A 90 -1.08 -10.33 -2.20
CA LEU A 90 -0.08 -10.05 -1.19
C LEU A 90 0.46 -11.37 -0.63
N MET A 91 1.78 -11.49 -0.56
CA MET A 91 2.45 -12.67 -0.01
C MET A 91 3.62 -12.28 0.91
N MET A 92 3.83 -13.07 1.96
CA MET A 92 5.02 -12.99 2.82
C MET A 92 6.08 -13.94 2.26
N ILE A 93 7.23 -13.39 1.87
CA ILE A 93 8.33 -14.14 1.24
C ILE A 93 9.32 -14.66 2.29
N GLN A 94 9.48 -13.95 3.41
CA GLN A 94 10.39 -14.32 4.48
C GLN A 94 9.70 -14.21 5.85
N LYS A 95 9.82 -15.27 6.67
CA LYS A 95 9.34 -15.35 8.04
C LYS A 95 10.40 -14.90 9.03
#